data_AF-A0A820AHJ4-F1
#
_entry.id   AF-A0A820AHJ4-F1
#
_cell.length_a   1.000
_cell.length_b   1.000
_cell.length_c   1.000
_cell.angle_alpha   90.00
_cell.angle_beta   90.00
_cell.angle_gamma   90.00
#
_symmetry.space_group_name_H-M   'P 1'
#
loop_
_entity.id
_entity.type
_entity.pdbx_description
1 polymer ?
#
loop_
_entity_poly.entity_id
_entity_poly.type
_entity_poly.pdbx_seq_one_letter_code
_entity_poly.pdbx_strand_id
1 'polypeptide(L)'
;SCAAGEIYPIAPWLYLQKIWLRQLVVSGFHHAWLLPTGYDYLYPYVLRWLGAHIEENVKRAEINTYLSCPTNLLKLEMGVTTFGGVSIVSTELTLSDEHRVDQIMLGSYTNLANGCSILPGSYLASETMIGNLTRISRETKSKYGEVLMGVPARTMRFQMPVTPKNQDQFEIIPFWHTCLSHYVSKCLLLSIYSFGGLVGGAIIHTILVCGLYRCRSYIHHQTVQQIIARVNQDYAQSICPFLGNTQWLIRLFRAYGAHIGENTIMPDIFSVTDYPLISIGDDVRLNVGTQIQGHSF
;
A
#
# COMPACT_ATOMS: atom_id res chain seq x y z
N SER A 1 0.88 -25.06 1.09
CA SER A 1 1.10 -24.08 0.01
C SER A 1 -0.14 -24.10 -0.87
N CYS A 2 -0.53 -22.98 -1.49
CA CYS A 2 -1.54 -23.04 -2.56
C CYS A 2 -0.84 -23.49 -3.83
N ALA A 3 -1.33 -24.49 -4.56
CA ALA A 3 -0.74 -24.84 -5.84
C ALA A 3 -1.42 -24.05 -6.97
N ALA A 4 -0.64 -23.67 -7.98
CA ALA A 4 -1.18 -22.99 -9.15
C ALA A 4 -2.14 -23.93 -9.91
N GLY A 5 -3.29 -23.41 -10.34
CA GLY A 5 -4.29 -24.17 -11.10
C GLY A 5 -5.22 -25.03 -10.24
N GLU A 6 -5.08 -25.00 -8.91
CA GLU A 6 -6.02 -25.65 -8.00
C GLU A 6 -7.31 -24.84 -7.85
N ILE A 7 -8.40 -25.57 -7.71
CA ILE A 7 -9.72 -25.06 -7.37
C ILE A 7 -9.98 -25.39 -5.91
N TYR A 8 -10.29 -24.37 -5.11
CA TYR A 8 -10.66 -24.55 -3.71
C TYR A 8 -12.16 -24.29 -3.51
N PRO A 9 -12.83 -25.08 -2.66
CA PRO A 9 -14.16 -24.71 -2.17
C PRO A 9 -14.07 -23.41 -1.36
N ILE A 10 -15.19 -22.67 -1.26
CA ILE A 10 -15.24 -21.37 -0.57
C ILE A 10 -14.58 -21.45 0.82
N ALA A 11 -13.46 -20.73 0.92
CA ALA A 11 -12.71 -20.42 2.13
C ALA A 11 -12.42 -21.61 3.08
N PRO A 12 -11.41 -22.46 2.80
CA PRO A 12 -10.77 -23.16 3.90
C PRO A 12 -10.17 -22.10 4.84
N TRP A 13 -10.62 -22.05 6.08
CA TRP A 13 -10.12 -21.17 7.15
C TRP A 13 -8.58 -21.05 7.17
N LEU A 14 -7.89 -22.14 6.83
CA LEU A 14 -6.44 -22.23 6.64
C LEU A 14 -5.86 -21.27 5.58
N TYR A 15 -6.60 -20.94 4.52
CA TYR A 15 -6.19 -19.98 3.49
C TYR A 15 -6.29 -18.55 4.01
N LEU A 16 -7.43 -18.19 4.60
CA LEU A 16 -7.64 -16.87 5.22
C LEU A 16 -6.64 -16.63 6.35
N GLN A 17 -6.40 -17.63 7.20
CA GLN A 17 -5.44 -17.55 8.30
C GLN A 17 -4.01 -17.31 7.78
N LYS A 18 -3.63 -17.89 6.64
CA LYS A 18 -2.31 -17.68 6.02
C LYS A 18 -2.17 -16.30 5.38
N ILE A 19 -3.20 -15.81 4.71
CA ILE A 19 -3.22 -14.42 4.21
C ILE A 19 -3.10 -13.46 5.39
N TRP A 20 -3.87 -13.69 6.44
CA TRP A 20 -3.86 -12.86 7.63
C TRP A 20 -2.50 -12.85 8.34
N LEU A 21 -1.88 -14.01 8.56
CA LEU A 21 -0.53 -14.11 9.14
C LEU A 21 0.52 -13.38 8.30
N ARG A 22 0.42 -13.49 6.97
CA ARG A 22 1.31 -12.77 6.06
C ARG A 22 1.09 -11.27 6.19
N GLN A 23 -0.14 -10.80 6.08
CA GLN A 23 -0.47 -9.39 6.30
C GLN A 23 0.02 -8.90 7.67
N LEU A 24 -0.03 -9.71 8.71
CA LEU A 24 0.45 -9.34 10.05
C LEU A 24 1.98 -9.19 10.11
N VAL A 25 2.74 -10.14 9.58
CA VAL A 25 4.22 -10.04 9.46
C VAL A 25 4.57 -8.77 8.68
N VAL A 26 3.85 -8.56 7.60
CA VAL A 26 4.07 -7.52 6.62
C VAL A 26 3.75 -6.14 7.19
N SER A 27 2.59 -5.97 7.80
CA SER A 27 2.19 -4.77 8.55
C SER A 27 3.17 -4.46 9.68
N GLY A 28 3.73 -5.49 10.33
CA GLY A 28 4.78 -5.33 11.34
C GLY A 28 6.06 -4.68 10.80
N PHE A 29 6.38 -4.88 9.53
CA PHE A 29 7.57 -4.31 8.87
C PHE A 29 7.28 -3.15 7.91
N HIS A 30 6.00 -2.82 7.67
CA HIS A 30 5.52 -1.78 6.73
C HIS A 30 6.25 -0.43 6.84
N HIS A 31 6.78 -0.16 8.01
CA HIS A 31 7.48 1.05 8.35
C HIS A 31 9.00 1.05 8.05
N ALA A 32 9.67 -0.10 8.24
CA ALA A 32 11.07 -0.30 7.83
C ALA A 32 11.20 -0.30 6.30
N TRP A 33 10.09 -0.60 5.63
CA TRP A 33 9.95 -0.73 4.20
C TRP A 33 9.80 0.58 3.45
N LEU A 34 9.34 1.65 4.12
CA LEU A 34 9.13 2.98 3.56
C LEU A 34 10.45 3.76 3.29
N LEU A 35 11.61 3.17 3.59
CA LEU A 35 12.91 3.72 3.21
C LEU A 35 13.18 3.38 1.73
N PRO A 36 13.55 4.37 0.88
CA PRO A 36 13.81 4.14 -0.55
C PRO A 36 14.81 3.00 -0.81
N THR A 37 15.82 2.87 0.05
CA THR A 37 16.83 1.80 -0.02
C THR A 37 16.32 0.44 0.49
N GLY A 38 15.29 0.43 1.35
CA GLY A 38 14.63 -0.79 1.78
C GLY A 38 13.78 -1.41 0.67
N TYR A 39 13.15 -0.57 -0.15
CA TYR A 39 12.28 -0.96 -1.27
C TYR A 39 13.01 -1.80 -2.33
N ASP A 40 14.18 -1.36 -2.76
CA ASP A 40 14.86 -2.02 -3.88
C ASP A 40 15.69 -3.23 -3.43
N TYR A 41 16.25 -3.22 -2.22
CA TYR A 41 17.20 -4.24 -1.78
C TYR A 41 16.59 -5.31 -0.87
N LEU A 42 15.88 -4.95 0.20
CA LEU A 42 15.44 -5.94 1.20
C LEU A 42 14.20 -6.71 0.74
N TYR A 43 13.34 -6.08 -0.04
CA TYR A 43 12.05 -6.65 -0.44
C TYR A 43 12.09 -7.85 -1.37
N PRO A 44 12.93 -7.89 -2.42
CA PRO A 44 13.11 -9.10 -3.20
C PRO A 44 13.40 -10.29 -2.28
N TYR A 45 14.25 -10.12 -1.25
CA TYR A 45 14.54 -11.18 -0.28
C TYR A 45 13.35 -11.56 0.57
N VAL A 46 12.59 -10.60 1.12
CA VAL A 46 11.40 -10.90 1.94
C VAL A 46 10.34 -11.62 1.12
N LEU A 47 10.03 -11.16 -0.09
CA LEU A 47 9.05 -11.81 -0.95
C LEU A 47 9.54 -13.19 -1.42
N ARG A 48 10.84 -13.36 -1.72
CA ARG A 48 11.45 -14.68 -1.98
C ARG A 48 11.33 -15.61 -0.77
N TRP A 49 11.56 -15.11 0.43
CA TRP A 49 11.37 -15.85 1.68
C TRP A 49 9.90 -16.26 1.89
N LEU A 50 8.96 -15.39 1.52
CA LEU A 50 7.53 -15.70 1.49
C LEU A 50 7.14 -16.64 0.33
N GLY A 51 8.07 -17.00 -0.56
CA GLY A 51 7.92 -17.98 -1.63
C GLY A 51 7.71 -17.41 -3.04
N ALA A 52 7.76 -16.09 -3.23
CA ALA A 52 7.68 -15.49 -4.56
C ALA A 52 8.95 -15.74 -5.38
N HIS A 53 8.79 -15.89 -6.69
CA HIS A 53 9.93 -15.91 -7.60
C HIS A 53 10.15 -14.50 -8.14
N ILE A 54 11.22 -13.85 -7.71
CA ILE A 54 11.55 -12.47 -8.11
C ILE A 54 12.99 -12.45 -8.58
N GLU A 55 13.23 -12.05 -9.82
CA GLU A 55 14.57 -11.88 -10.38
C GLU A 55 15.18 -10.51 -10.01
N GLU A 56 16.30 -10.15 -10.63
CA GLU A 56 17.04 -8.92 -10.32
C GLU A 56 16.41 -7.68 -10.98
N ASN A 57 16.72 -6.50 -10.44
CA ASN A 57 16.34 -5.19 -11.02
C ASN A 57 14.83 -4.93 -11.16
N VAL A 58 13.98 -5.61 -10.40
CA VAL A 58 12.54 -5.36 -10.38
C VAL A 58 12.22 -4.06 -9.62
N LYS A 59 11.86 -2.99 -10.33
CA LYS A 59 11.52 -1.66 -9.77
C LYS A 59 10.05 -1.57 -9.39
N ARG A 60 9.72 -1.01 -8.23
CA ARG A 60 8.35 -1.04 -7.70
C ARG A 60 7.94 0.26 -7.03
N ALA A 61 6.71 0.71 -7.30
CA ALA A 61 6.14 1.90 -6.66
C ALA A 61 5.41 1.58 -5.34
N GLU A 62 4.67 0.48 -5.26
CA GLU A 62 3.86 0.15 -4.08
C GLU A 62 3.95 -1.33 -3.71
N ILE A 63 4.19 -1.59 -2.43
CA ILE A 63 4.34 -2.95 -1.94
C ILE A 63 3.01 -3.64 -1.62
N ASN A 64 2.06 -2.89 -1.08
CA ASN A 64 0.84 -3.46 -0.50
C ASN A 64 0.11 -4.33 -1.51
N THR A 65 0.20 -3.96 -2.79
CA THR A 65 -0.22 -4.74 -3.96
C THR A 65 0.25 -6.19 -3.94
N TYR A 66 1.55 -6.43 -3.78
CA TYR A 66 2.12 -7.78 -3.86
C TYR A 66 1.82 -8.65 -2.65
N LEU A 67 1.52 -8.00 -1.52
CA LEU A 67 1.28 -8.64 -0.23
C LEU A 67 -0.16 -9.13 -0.10
N SER A 68 -1.06 -8.53 -0.89
CA SER A 68 -2.43 -9.01 -1.06
C SER A 68 -2.51 -10.32 -1.87
N CYS A 69 -1.44 -10.67 -2.59
CA CYS A 69 -1.31 -11.92 -3.34
C CYS A 69 -0.56 -12.98 -2.52
N PRO A 70 -0.99 -14.26 -2.53
CA PRO A 70 -0.16 -15.38 -2.12
C PRO A 70 1.12 -15.38 -2.95
N THR A 71 2.18 -14.87 -2.34
CA THR A 71 3.52 -14.70 -2.89
C THR A 71 4.04 -15.89 -3.70
N ASN A 72 3.72 -17.13 -3.34
CA ASN A 72 4.14 -18.32 -4.09
C ASN A 72 3.48 -18.48 -5.47
N LEU A 73 2.51 -17.64 -5.80
CA LEU A 73 1.83 -17.57 -7.10
C LEU A 73 2.33 -16.40 -7.94
N LEU A 74 3.32 -15.66 -7.45
CA LEU A 74 3.85 -14.48 -8.11
C LEU A 74 5.23 -14.81 -8.71
N LYS A 75 5.34 -14.67 -10.04
CA LYS A 75 6.61 -14.73 -10.76
C LYS A 75 6.89 -13.38 -11.43
N LEU A 76 7.93 -12.69 -10.97
CA LEU A 76 8.44 -11.44 -11.53
C LEU A 76 9.82 -11.69 -12.12
N GLU A 77 9.94 -11.55 -13.44
CA GLU A 77 11.23 -11.66 -14.12
C GLU A 77 12.03 -10.35 -14.08
N MET A 78 13.24 -10.40 -14.61
CA MET A 78 14.22 -9.33 -14.53
C MET A 78 13.66 -8.02 -15.07
N GLY A 79 13.87 -6.92 -14.33
CA GLY A 79 13.59 -5.58 -14.82
C GLY A 79 12.11 -5.22 -14.93
N VAL A 80 11.18 -6.04 -14.40
CA VAL A 80 9.76 -5.66 -14.30
C VAL A 80 9.64 -4.36 -13.51
N THR A 81 8.88 -3.40 -14.02
CA THR A 81 8.59 -2.14 -13.32
C THR A 81 7.10 -2.00 -13.04
N THR A 82 6.79 -1.50 -11.84
CA THR A 82 5.40 -1.20 -11.45
C THR A 82 5.26 0.20 -10.92
N PHE A 83 4.20 0.87 -11.36
CA PHE A 83 3.83 2.20 -10.90
C PHE A 83 2.72 2.11 -9.83
N GLY A 84 2.27 3.25 -9.30
CA GLY A 84 1.38 3.31 -8.14
C GLY A 84 -0.02 2.73 -8.40
N GLY A 85 -0.63 2.15 -7.37
CA GLY A 85 -2.00 1.62 -7.43
C GLY A 85 -2.20 0.39 -8.32
N VAL A 86 -1.14 -0.31 -8.75
CA VAL A 86 -1.30 -1.63 -9.41
C VAL A 86 -2.04 -2.56 -8.45
N SER A 87 -2.98 -3.36 -8.95
CA SER A 87 -3.73 -4.36 -8.20
C SER A 87 -3.44 -5.76 -8.74
N ILE A 88 -2.92 -6.64 -7.89
CA ILE A 88 -2.60 -8.02 -8.25
C ILE A 88 -3.60 -8.93 -7.53
N VAL A 89 -4.56 -9.43 -8.29
CA VAL A 89 -5.65 -10.26 -7.78
C VAL A 89 -5.26 -11.71 -7.99
N SER A 90 -5.09 -12.44 -6.88
CA SER A 90 -4.59 -13.81 -6.89
C SER A 90 -5.65 -14.90 -6.94
N THR A 91 -6.90 -14.52 -6.69
CA THR A 91 -8.04 -15.42 -6.70
C THR A 91 -9.20 -14.82 -7.46
N GLU A 92 -9.89 -15.63 -8.24
CA GLU A 92 -11.11 -15.26 -8.92
C GLU A 92 -12.24 -16.18 -8.43
N LEU A 93 -13.37 -15.59 -8.04
CA LEU A 93 -14.58 -16.35 -7.75
C LEU A 93 -15.27 -16.64 -9.08
N THR A 94 -15.45 -17.92 -9.37
CA THR A 94 -16.17 -18.36 -10.55
C THR A 94 -17.69 -18.34 -10.31
N LEU A 95 -18.48 -18.36 -11.39
CA LEU A 95 -19.95 -18.46 -11.30
C LEU A 95 -20.44 -19.76 -10.63
N SER A 96 -19.57 -20.77 -10.52
CA SER A 96 -19.82 -22.03 -9.83
C SER A 96 -19.48 -22.00 -8.33
N ASP A 97 -19.28 -20.81 -7.75
CA ASP A 97 -18.87 -20.65 -6.34
C ASP A 97 -17.52 -21.31 -6.02
N GLU A 98 -16.67 -21.51 -7.02
CA GLU A 98 -15.34 -22.06 -6.84
C GLU A 98 -14.29 -20.94 -6.83
N HIS A 99 -13.36 -20.98 -5.87
CA HIS A 99 -12.19 -20.10 -5.86
C HIS A 99 -11.12 -20.68 -6.75
N ARG A 100 -10.87 -20.01 -7.86
CA ARG A 100 -9.75 -20.36 -8.73
C ARG A 100 -8.53 -19.56 -8.32
N VAL A 101 -7.43 -20.28 -8.12
CA VAL A 101 -6.15 -19.72 -7.71
C VAL A 101 -5.13 -20.10 -8.76
N ASP A 102 -4.44 -19.10 -9.32
CA ASP A 102 -3.59 -19.34 -10.49
C ASP A 102 -2.37 -18.41 -10.47
N GLN A 103 -1.30 -18.85 -11.12
CA GLN A 103 -0.04 -18.14 -11.11
C GLN A 103 -0.13 -16.88 -11.99
N ILE A 104 0.51 -15.80 -11.55
CA ILE A 104 0.70 -14.59 -12.33
C ILE A 104 2.16 -14.52 -12.74
N MET A 105 2.40 -14.41 -14.04
CA MET A 105 3.73 -14.38 -14.62
C MET A 105 3.94 -13.08 -15.39
N LEU A 106 4.91 -12.28 -14.93
CA LEU A 106 5.33 -11.05 -15.59
C LEU A 106 6.70 -11.26 -16.23
N GLY A 107 6.75 -11.22 -17.56
CA GLY A 107 7.96 -11.36 -18.34
C GLY A 107 8.94 -10.22 -18.13
N SER A 108 10.19 -10.47 -18.49
CA SER A 108 11.30 -9.51 -18.29
C SER A 108 10.98 -8.12 -18.87
N TYR A 109 11.31 -7.06 -18.14
CA TYR A 109 11.10 -5.66 -18.56
C TYR A 109 9.65 -5.26 -18.83
N THR A 110 8.68 -5.99 -18.26
CA THR A 110 7.27 -5.57 -18.31
C THR A 110 7.06 -4.30 -17.50
N ASN A 111 6.34 -3.33 -18.05
CA ASN A 111 6.00 -2.06 -17.38
C ASN A 111 4.51 -2.01 -17.05
N LEU A 112 4.16 -1.89 -15.76
CA LEU A 112 2.78 -1.84 -15.28
C LEU A 112 2.39 -0.44 -14.83
N ALA A 113 1.65 0.30 -15.66
CA ALA A 113 1.23 1.66 -15.33
C ALA A 113 0.13 1.70 -14.24
N ASN A 114 -0.22 2.92 -13.82
CA ASN A 114 -0.98 3.17 -12.60
C ASN A 114 -2.38 2.57 -12.63
N GLY A 115 -2.80 1.99 -11.50
CA GLY A 115 -4.19 1.53 -11.35
C GLY A 115 -4.58 0.31 -12.19
N CYS A 116 -3.63 -0.36 -12.85
CA CYS A 116 -3.95 -1.56 -13.63
C CYS A 116 -4.27 -2.75 -12.71
N SER A 117 -5.11 -3.67 -13.18
CA SER A 117 -5.54 -4.87 -12.44
C SER A 117 -5.11 -6.13 -13.18
N ILE A 118 -4.36 -7.00 -12.51
CA ILE A 118 -3.87 -8.27 -13.07
C ILE A 118 -4.55 -9.41 -12.36
N LEU A 119 -5.31 -10.21 -13.12
CA LEU A 119 -6.11 -11.31 -12.61
C LEU A 119 -5.33 -12.64 -12.58
N PRO A 120 -5.84 -13.67 -11.89
CA PRO A 120 -5.15 -14.95 -11.75
C PRO A 120 -4.98 -15.67 -13.09
N GLY A 121 -3.81 -16.25 -13.32
CA GLY A 121 -3.51 -16.98 -14.56
C GLY A 121 -3.08 -16.08 -15.70
N SER A 122 -2.87 -14.79 -15.43
CA SER A 122 -2.37 -13.84 -16.43
C SER A 122 -0.89 -14.11 -16.73
N TYR A 123 -0.57 -14.16 -18.01
CA TYR A 123 0.79 -14.26 -18.53
C TYR A 123 1.09 -13.02 -19.39
N LEU A 124 2.06 -12.22 -18.96
CA LEU A 124 2.56 -11.08 -19.73
C LEU A 124 3.95 -11.39 -20.30
N ALA A 125 4.10 -11.23 -21.61
CA ALA A 125 5.35 -11.45 -22.32
C ALA A 125 6.39 -10.36 -21.97
N SER A 126 7.66 -10.62 -22.24
CA SER A 126 8.72 -9.63 -22.01
C SER A 126 8.52 -8.34 -22.79
N GLU A 127 8.98 -7.23 -22.24
CA GLU A 127 8.88 -5.87 -22.79
C GLU A 127 7.45 -5.39 -23.04
N THR A 128 6.44 -6.06 -22.49
CA THR A 128 5.04 -5.61 -22.58
C THR A 128 4.84 -4.35 -21.74
N MET A 129 4.09 -3.38 -22.25
CA MET A 129 3.62 -2.25 -21.43
C MET A 129 2.11 -2.31 -21.22
N ILE A 130 1.70 -2.17 -19.96
CA ILE A 130 0.31 -2.12 -19.55
C ILE A 130 -0.04 -0.66 -19.23
N GLY A 131 -1.04 -0.11 -19.92
CA GLY A 131 -1.52 1.25 -19.70
C GLY A 131 -2.28 1.43 -18.39
N ASN A 132 -2.55 2.68 -18.04
CA ASN A 132 -3.29 3.02 -16.82
C ASN A 132 -4.68 2.36 -16.81
N LEU A 133 -5.14 1.97 -15.62
CA LEU A 133 -6.50 1.43 -15.40
C LEU A 133 -6.85 0.22 -16.29
N THR A 134 -5.84 -0.48 -16.81
CA THR A 134 -6.02 -1.59 -17.74
C THR A 134 -6.26 -2.89 -16.97
N ARG A 135 -7.19 -3.72 -17.44
CA ARG A 135 -7.51 -5.01 -16.81
C ARG A 135 -6.95 -6.17 -17.64
N ILE A 136 -6.00 -6.89 -17.05
CA ILE A 136 -5.36 -8.09 -17.62
C ILE A 136 -5.99 -9.34 -17.03
N SER A 137 -6.32 -10.27 -17.91
CA SER A 137 -7.00 -11.54 -17.60
C SER A 137 -6.26 -12.71 -18.25
N ARG A 138 -6.63 -13.94 -17.90
CA ARG A 138 -6.07 -15.15 -18.55
C ARG A 138 -6.33 -15.20 -20.05
N GLU A 139 -7.41 -14.56 -20.51
CA GLU A 139 -7.76 -14.48 -21.94
C GLU A 139 -6.90 -13.47 -22.68
N THR A 140 -6.21 -12.58 -21.94
CA THR A 140 -5.34 -11.54 -22.50
C THR A 140 -4.05 -12.18 -22.99
N LYS A 141 -3.93 -12.36 -24.31
CA LYS A 141 -2.70 -12.85 -24.95
C LYS A 141 -1.80 -11.67 -25.28
N SER A 142 -0.76 -11.45 -24.49
CA SER A 142 0.31 -10.49 -24.81
C SER A 142 1.37 -11.13 -25.70
N LYS A 143 1.91 -10.39 -26.65
CA LYS A 143 3.18 -10.72 -27.32
C LYS A 143 4.29 -9.79 -26.86
N TYR A 144 5.52 -10.18 -27.18
CA TYR A 144 6.73 -9.41 -26.88
C TYR A 144 6.60 -7.96 -27.37
N GLY A 145 6.91 -7.00 -26.49
CA GLY A 145 6.93 -5.57 -26.83
C GLY A 145 5.56 -4.93 -27.07
N GLU A 146 4.44 -5.63 -26.81
CA GLU A 146 3.11 -5.07 -27.05
C GLU A 146 2.71 -4.06 -25.98
N VAL A 147 1.87 -3.09 -26.39
CA VAL A 147 1.22 -2.15 -25.48
C VAL A 147 -0.23 -2.56 -25.32
N LEU A 148 -0.65 -2.85 -24.09
CA LEU A 148 -2.01 -3.25 -23.75
C LEU A 148 -2.74 -2.12 -23.04
N MET A 149 -3.95 -1.78 -23.50
CA MET A 149 -4.81 -0.78 -22.85
C MET A 149 -6.28 -1.21 -22.79
N GLY A 150 -7.00 -0.73 -21.78
CA GLY A 150 -8.46 -0.84 -21.67
C GLY A 150 -8.98 -1.93 -20.74
N VAL A 151 -10.31 -2.06 -20.68
CA VAL A 151 -11.02 -3.03 -19.84
C VAL A 151 -12.11 -3.71 -20.69
N PRO A 152 -11.90 -4.95 -21.18
CA PRO A 152 -10.68 -5.75 -21.05
C PRO A 152 -9.53 -5.20 -21.89
N ALA A 153 -8.30 -5.56 -21.54
CA ALA A 153 -7.11 -5.12 -22.24
C ALA A 153 -7.08 -5.55 -23.71
N ARG A 154 -6.66 -4.64 -24.59
CA ARG A 154 -6.45 -4.88 -26.02
C ARG A 154 -5.10 -4.31 -26.46
N THR A 155 -4.49 -4.97 -27.44
CA THR A 155 -3.23 -4.53 -28.06
C THR A 155 -3.44 -3.24 -28.86
N MET A 156 -2.61 -2.24 -28.60
CA MET A 156 -2.56 -0.99 -29.36
C MET A 156 -1.59 -1.13 -30.54
N ARG A 157 -1.87 -0.45 -31.65
CA ARG A 157 -1.12 -0.58 -32.92
C ARG A 157 0.15 0.26 -33.01
N PHE A 158 0.63 0.83 -31.91
CA PHE A 158 1.84 1.63 -31.90
C PHE A 158 2.95 0.94 -31.12
N GLN A 159 4.16 1.02 -31.64
CA GLN A 159 5.37 0.54 -30.98
C GLN A 159 5.88 1.64 -30.05
N MET A 160 6.36 1.26 -28.87
CA MET A 160 7.02 2.21 -28.00
C MET A 160 8.42 2.52 -28.52
N PRO A 161 8.86 3.77 -28.41
CA PRO A 161 10.27 4.08 -28.58
C PRO A 161 11.06 3.31 -27.50
N VAL A 162 12.04 2.53 -27.95
CA VAL A 162 12.99 1.86 -27.05
C VAL A 162 13.70 2.97 -26.28
N THR A 163 13.35 3.13 -25.01
CA THR A 163 13.97 4.15 -24.17
C THR A 163 15.29 3.55 -23.68
N PRO A 164 16.46 4.13 -23.99
CA PRO A 164 17.73 3.62 -23.51
C PRO A 164 17.73 3.63 -21.98
N LYS A 165 18.30 2.56 -21.38
CA LYS A 165 18.46 2.42 -19.93
C LYS A 165 19.26 3.62 -19.40
N ASN A 166 18.57 4.61 -18.84
CA ASN A 166 19.23 5.54 -17.94
C ASN A 166 19.61 4.76 -16.68
N GLN A 167 20.91 4.69 -16.41
CA GLN A 167 21.40 4.36 -15.08
C GLN A 167 20.96 5.53 -14.18
N ASP A 168 19.89 5.33 -13.42
CA ASP A 168 19.49 6.28 -12.40
C ASP A 168 20.68 6.47 -11.47
N GLN A 169 21.25 7.68 -11.48
CA GLN A 169 22.24 8.06 -10.49
C GLN A 169 21.51 8.11 -9.15
N PHE A 170 21.87 7.19 -8.26
CA PHE A 170 21.36 7.16 -6.91
C PHE A 170 21.75 8.46 -6.20
N GLU A 171 20.76 9.33 -5.97
CA GLU A 171 20.91 10.33 -4.93
C GLU A 171 21.00 9.58 -3.60
N ILE A 172 22.17 9.67 -2.96
CA ILE A 172 22.35 9.25 -1.57
C ILE A 172 21.55 10.25 -0.72
N ILE A 173 20.23 10.06 -0.68
CA ILE A 173 19.36 10.62 0.36
C ILE A 173 20.06 10.28 1.69
N PRO A 174 20.14 11.21 2.66
CA PRO A 174 20.86 10.97 3.91
C PRO A 174 20.19 9.84 4.70
N PHE A 175 20.58 8.62 4.37
CA PHE A 175 20.05 7.36 4.84
C PHE A 175 20.05 7.34 6.36
N TRP A 176 21.10 7.88 6.98
CA TRP A 176 21.26 7.97 8.42
C TRP A 176 20.23 8.84 9.11
N HIS A 177 19.86 10.00 8.54
CA HIS A 177 18.85 10.88 9.15
C HIS A 177 17.44 10.27 9.07
N THR A 178 17.13 9.61 7.97
CA THR A 178 15.83 8.93 7.80
C THR A 178 15.74 7.67 8.66
N CYS A 179 16.80 6.87 8.74
CA CYS A 179 16.87 5.70 9.62
C CYS A 179 16.84 6.09 11.11
N LEU A 180 17.55 7.14 11.51
CA LEU A 180 17.59 7.61 12.89
C LEU A 180 16.23 8.15 13.34
N SER A 181 15.61 9.03 12.55
CA SER A 181 14.25 9.52 12.85
C SER A 181 13.24 8.38 12.92
N HIS A 182 13.38 7.37 12.07
CA HIS A 182 12.55 6.18 12.09
C HIS A 182 12.73 5.35 13.37
N TYR A 183 13.97 5.09 13.74
CA TYR A 183 14.32 4.37 14.95
C TYR A 183 13.78 5.07 16.19
N VAL A 184 13.94 6.39 16.28
CA VAL A 184 13.42 7.21 17.39
C VAL A 184 11.89 7.12 17.47
N SER A 185 11.17 7.25 16.34
CA SER A 185 9.71 7.12 16.29
C SER A 185 9.26 5.74 16.82
N LYS A 186 9.94 4.66 16.41
CA LYS A 186 9.59 3.29 16.83
C LYS A 186 9.94 2.98 18.27
N CYS A 187 11.09 3.44 18.77
CA CYS A 187 11.41 3.31 20.19
C CYS A 187 10.39 4.04 21.05
N LEU A 188 9.94 5.22 20.63
CA LEU A 188 8.92 5.99 21.33
C LEU A 188 7.57 5.25 21.32
N LEU A 189 7.17 4.71 20.17
CA LEU A 189 5.97 3.88 20.03
C LEU A 189 6.03 2.63 20.92
N LEU A 190 7.09 1.84 20.83
CA LEU A 190 7.29 0.63 21.64
C LEU A 190 7.29 0.96 23.14
N SER A 191 7.89 2.08 23.53
CA SER A 191 7.88 2.54 24.93
C SER A 191 6.48 2.92 25.41
N ILE A 192 5.72 3.66 24.60
CA ILE A 192 4.35 4.04 24.95
C ILE A 192 3.47 2.80 25.16
N TYR A 193 3.58 1.81 24.28
CA TYR A 193 2.76 0.60 24.34
C TYR A 193 3.23 -0.41 25.38
N SER A 194 4.53 -0.49 25.67
CA SER A 194 5.05 -1.38 26.72
C SER A 194 4.69 -0.88 28.12
N PHE A 195 4.74 0.44 28.36
CA PHE A 195 4.42 1.02 29.66
C PHE A 195 2.92 1.26 29.88
N GLY A 196 2.18 1.68 28.84
CA GLY A 196 0.77 2.04 28.96
C GLY A 196 -0.22 0.88 28.74
N GLY A 197 0.25 -0.29 28.29
CA GLY A 197 -0.61 -1.30 27.69
C GLY A 197 -1.31 -0.78 26.41
N LEU A 198 -2.18 -1.59 25.81
CA LEU A 198 -2.78 -1.23 24.52
C LEU A 198 -3.70 0.00 24.61
N VAL A 199 -4.56 0.05 25.63
CA VAL A 199 -5.51 1.16 25.84
C VAL A 199 -4.81 2.43 26.32
N GLY A 200 -3.96 2.34 27.35
CA GLY A 200 -3.24 3.49 27.88
C GLY A 200 -2.22 4.03 26.87
N GLY A 201 -1.53 3.13 26.16
CA GLY A 201 -0.62 3.48 25.09
C GLY A 201 -1.30 4.23 23.95
N ALA A 202 -2.47 3.77 23.50
CA ALA A 202 -3.24 4.47 22.45
C ALA A 202 -3.68 5.87 22.87
N ILE A 203 -4.10 6.07 24.12
CA ILE A 203 -4.46 7.39 24.67
C ILE A 203 -3.25 8.31 24.71
N ILE A 204 -2.13 7.84 25.28
CA ILE A 204 -0.88 8.62 25.39
C ILE A 204 -0.37 9.00 23.99
N HIS A 205 -0.37 8.05 23.06
CA HIS A 205 0.07 8.29 21.69
C HIS A 205 -0.83 9.31 20.99
N THR A 206 -2.15 9.23 21.19
CA THR A 206 -3.10 10.21 20.65
C THR A 206 -2.83 11.62 21.19
N ILE A 207 -2.63 11.76 22.51
CA ILE A 207 -2.30 13.06 23.13
C ILE A 207 -1.00 13.63 22.56
N LEU A 208 0.04 12.80 22.45
CA LEU A 208 1.34 13.20 21.92
C LEU A 208 1.24 13.68 20.46
N VAL A 209 0.54 12.92 19.62
CA VAL A 209 0.32 13.26 18.20
C VAL A 209 -0.48 14.56 18.06
N CYS A 210 -1.55 14.73 18.85
CA CYS A 210 -2.32 15.99 18.87
C CYS A 210 -1.47 17.18 19.32
N GLY A 211 -0.63 17.00 20.35
CA GLY A 211 0.31 18.02 20.81
C GLY A 211 1.31 18.40 19.73
N LEU A 212 1.96 17.42 19.10
CA LEU A 212 2.92 17.62 18.01
C LEU A 212 2.27 18.31 16.81
N TYR A 213 1.04 17.92 16.45
CA TYR A 213 0.29 18.54 15.35
C TYR A 213 0.04 20.03 15.61
N ARG A 214 -0.35 20.41 16.82
CA ARG A 214 -0.53 21.84 17.20
C ARG A 214 0.78 22.61 17.24
N CYS A 215 1.87 21.97 17.70
CA CYS A 215 3.19 22.60 17.73
C CYS A 215 3.81 22.75 16.33
N ARG A 216 3.29 22.03 15.33
CA ARG A 216 3.80 22.04 13.95
C ARG A 216 3.88 23.45 13.36
N SER A 217 2.93 24.34 13.64
CA SER A 217 2.93 25.71 13.13
C SER A 217 4.04 26.59 13.72
N TYR A 218 4.59 26.23 14.88
CA TYR A 218 5.59 27.02 15.59
C TYR A 218 7.03 26.54 15.36
N ILE A 219 7.20 25.32 14.85
CA ILE A 219 8.52 24.69 14.68
C ILE A 219 8.97 24.84 13.23
N HIS A 220 9.88 25.77 12.95
CA HIS A 220 10.45 25.96 11.60
C HIS A 220 11.56 24.96 11.24
N HIS A 221 12.02 24.14 12.17
CA HIS A 221 13.12 23.21 11.92
C HIS A 221 12.67 22.01 11.08
N GLN A 222 13.23 21.86 9.87
CA GLN A 222 12.86 20.84 8.88
C GLN A 222 12.94 19.40 9.43
N THR A 223 13.98 19.08 10.19
CA THR A 223 14.14 17.75 10.82
C THR A 223 13.02 17.42 11.79
N VAL A 224 12.55 18.40 12.57
CA VAL A 224 11.46 18.18 13.54
C VAL A 224 10.14 18.03 12.81
N GLN A 225 9.91 18.79 11.73
CA GLN A 225 8.75 18.60 10.84
C GLN A 225 8.71 17.18 10.25
N GLN A 226 9.85 16.64 9.82
CA GLN A 226 9.95 15.26 9.31
C GLN A 226 9.61 14.23 10.39
N ILE A 227 10.11 14.42 11.62
CA ILE A 227 9.79 13.54 12.75
C ILE A 227 8.29 13.60 13.06
N ILE A 228 7.70 14.80 13.15
CA ILE A 228 6.27 14.98 13.40
C ILE A 228 5.43 14.32 12.31
N ALA A 229 5.77 14.54 11.04
CA ALA A 229 5.09 13.91 9.91
C ALA A 229 5.17 12.38 10.01
N ARG A 230 6.31 11.85 10.44
CA ARG A 230 6.50 10.40 10.58
C ARG A 230 5.73 9.82 11.76
N VAL A 231 5.70 10.50 12.90
CA VAL A 231 4.89 10.11 14.07
C VAL A 231 3.40 10.11 13.70
N ASN A 232 2.92 11.11 12.95
CA ASN A 232 1.55 11.15 12.45
C ASN A 232 1.26 9.98 11.48
N GLN A 233 2.20 9.65 10.59
CA GLN A 233 2.08 8.51 9.69
C GLN A 233 2.02 7.19 10.46
N ASP A 234 2.87 7.02 11.47
CA ASP A 234 2.91 5.84 12.32
C ASP A 234 1.63 5.68 13.14
N TYR A 235 1.07 6.79 13.63
CA TYR A 235 -0.25 6.82 14.28
C TYR A 235 -1.35 6.36 13.31
N ALA A 236 -1.37 6.92 12.09
CA ALA A 236 -2.35 6.59 11.06
C ALA A 236 -2.29 5.11 10.67
N GLN A 237 -1.12 4.49 10.64
CA GLN A 237 -0.99 3.08 10.25
C GLN A 237 -1.23 2.11 11.40
N SER A 238 -0.89 2.49 12.64
CA SER A 238 -0.96 1.59 13.80
C SER A 238 -2.29 1.66 14.53
N ILE A 239 -2.86 2.86 14.70
CA ILE A 239 -4.05 3.10 15.54
C ILE A 239 -5.29 3.30 14.68
N CYS A 240 -5.16 3.99 13.54
CA CYS A 240 -6.35 4.34 12.75
C CYS A 240 -7.19 3.14 12.29
N PRO A 241 -6.64 1.97 11.91
CA PRO A 241 -7.47 0.83 11.52
C PRO A 241 -8.46 0.42 12.62
N PHE A 242 -8.16 0.72 13.89
CA PHE A 242 -9.01 0.44 15.03
C PHE A 242 -9.96 1.60 15.39
N LEU A 243 -9.69 2.82 14.91
CA LEU A 243 -10.54 3.99 15.12
C LEU A 243 -11.59 4.17 14.02
N GLY A 244 -11.36 3.57 12.84
CA GLY A 244 -12.30 3.59 11.72
C GLY A 244 -13.71 3.16 12.15
N ASN A 245 -14.70 3.88 11.64
CA ASN A 245 -16.12 3.70 11.95
C ASN A 245 -16.51 3.93 13.43
N THR A 246 -15.68 4.63 14.22
CA THR A 246 -15.97 4.93 15.62
C THR A 246 -16.08 6.43 15.88
N GLN A 247 -16.79 6.79 16.97
CA GLN A 247 -16.86 8.18 17.46
C GLN A 247 -15.51 8.71 17.98
N TRP A 248 -14.56 7.83 18.27
CA TRP A 248 -13.22 8.25 18.70
C TRP A 248 -12.45 8.93 17.58
N LEU A 249 -12.60 8.46 16.34
CA LEU A 249 -11.99 9.11 15.17
C LEU A 249 -12.54 10.53 14.97
N ILE A 250 -13.85 10.73 15.16
CA ILE A 250 -14.46 12.06 15.06
C ILE A 250 -13.93 13.00 16.13
N ARG A 251 -13.82 12.52 17.38
CA ARG A 251 -13.22 13.30 18.48
C ARG A 251 -11.77 13.68 18.18
N LEU A 252 -11.00 12.79 17.55
CA LEU A 252 -9.65 13.07 17.11
C LEU A 252 -9.61 14.17 16.05
N PHE A 253 -10.45 14.10 15.01
CA PHE A 253 -10.53 15.14 13.99
C PHE A 253 -10.91 16.50 14.57
N ARG A 254 -11.86 16.53 15.52
CA ARG A 254 -12.19 17.75 16.27
C ARG A 254 -10.99 18.29 17.05
N ALA A 255 -10.17 17.42 17.65
CA ALA A 255 -8.95 17.83 18.34
C ALA A 255 -7.90 18.45 17.39
N TYR A 256 -7.86 17.99 16.13
CA TYR A 256 -7.06 18.60 15.05
C TYR A 256 -7.68 19.89 14.46
N GLY A 257 -8.86 20.29 14.90
CA GLY A 257 -9.50 21.55 14.52
C GLY A 257 -10.65 21.42 13.52
N ALA A 258 -11.05 20.20 13.14
CA ALA A 258 -12.21 20.02 12.26
C ALA A 258 -13.53 20.31 12.99
N HIS A 259 -14.46 20.95 12.29
CA HIS A 259 -15.80 21.27 12.79
C HIS A 259 -16.79 20.18 12.36
N ILE A 260 -16.76 19.02 13.03
CA ILE A 260 -17.60 17.86 12.68
C ILE A 260 -18.74 17.73 13.69
N GLY A 261 -19.99 17.67 13.22
CA GLY A 261 -21.21 17.45 13.99
C GLY A 261 -21.27 16.11 14.71
N GLU A 262 -22.26 15.94 15.58
CA GLU A 262 -22.51 14.72 16.34
C GLU A 262 -22.93 13.55 15.44
N ASN A 263 -22.77 12.32 15.97
CA ASN A 263 -23.13 11.07 15.30
C ASN A 263 -22.54 10.86 13.90
N THR A 264 -21.51 11.61 13.54
CA THR A 264 -20.79 11.40 12.28
C THR A 264 -19.99 10.10 12.35
N ILE A 265 -19.94 9.32 11.27
CA ILE A 265 -19.10 8.11 11.17
C ILE A 265 -18.24 8.20 9.92
N MET A 266 -16.94 7.96 10.10
CA MET A 266 -15.97 7.96 9.02
C MET A 266 -15.15 6.67 9.00
N PRO A 267 -14.81 6.16 7.82
CA PRO A 267 -14.16 4.87 7.68
C PRO A 267 -12.68 4.91 8.08
N ASP A 268 -11.98 6.02 7.86
CA ASP A 268 -10.54 6.12 8.11
C ASP A 268 -10.06 7.58 8.37
N ILE A 269 -8.81 7.72 8.83
CA ILE A 269 -8.16 9.03 9.08
C ILE A 269 -7.83 9.78 7.78
N PHE A 270 -7.77 9.07 6.65
CA PHE A 270 -7.47 9.63 5.35
C PHE A 270 -8.71 10.21 4.65
N SER A 271 -9.88 10.10 5.27
CA SER A 271 -11.16 10.58 4.75
C SER A 271 -11.24 12.10 4.75
N VAL A 272 -10.32 12.80 5.39
CA VAL A 272 -10.35 14.25 5.65
C VAL A 272 -8.92 14.79 5.60
N THR A 273 -8.66 15.81 4.78
CA THR A 273 -7.40 16.58 4.80
C THR A 273 -7.63 18.00 5.29
N ASP A 274 -6.60 18.68 5.80
CA ASP A 274 -6.70 20.10 6.19
C ASP A 274 -7.82 20.37 7.20
N TYR A 275 -7.78 19.61 8.30
CA TYR A 275 -8.81 19.58 9.35
C TYR A 275 -9.42 20.94 9.71
N PRO A 276 -8.65 22.03 9.92
CA PRO A 276 -9.22 23.34 10.31
C PRO A 276 -10.18 23.96 9.27
N LEU A 277 -10.13 23.52 8.01
CA LEU A 277 -10.96 24.05 6.93
C LEU A 277 -12.26 23.26 6.73
N ILE A 278 -12.45 22.16 7.46
CA ILE A 278 -13.55 21.24 7.22
C ILE A 278 -14.67 21.45 8.23
N SER A 279 -15.88 21.57 7.70
CA SER A 279 -17.13 21.59 8.46
C SER A 279 -18.08 20.52 7.92
N ILE A 280 -18.56 19.65 8.80
CA ILE A 280 -19.47 18.54 8.49
C ILE A 280 -20.61 18.60 9.50
N GLY A 281 -21.85 18.49 9.03
CA GLY A 281 -23.05 18.53 9.88
C GLY A 281 -23.24 17.27 10.74
N ASP A 282 -24.35 17.22 11.45
CA ASP A 282 -24.73 16.08 12.28
C ASP A 282 -25.21 14.88 11.43
N ASP A 283 -25.10 13.66 11.99
CA ASP A 283 -25.63 12.41 11.42
C ASP A 283 -25.09 12.01 10.02
N VAL A 284 -23.88 12.47 9.68
CA VAL A 284 -23.22 12.15 8.40
C VAL A 284 -22.49 10.81 8.45
N ARG A 285 -22.59 9.99 7.41
CA ARG A 285 -21.80 8.75 7.27
C ARG A 285 -21.04 8.74 5.96
N LEU A 286 -19.71 8.65 6.05
CA LEU A 286 -18.86 8.47 4.88
C LEU A 286 -18.64 6.99 4.62
N ASN A 287 -18.68 6.59 3.36
CA ASN A 287 -18.37 5.22 2.96
C ASN A 287 -16.86 5.07 2.75
N VAL A 288 -16.35 3.84 2.90
CA VAL A 288 -14.92 3.51 2.69
C VAL A 288 -14.44 4.04 1.34
N GLY A 289 -13.31 4.74 1.33
CA GLY A 289 -12.73 5.35 0.12
C GLY A 289 -13.27 6.74 -0.23
N THR A 290 -14.22 7.28 0.53
CA THR A 290 -14.63 8.69 0.39
C THR A 290 -13.59 9.60 1.04
N GLN A 291 -13.09 10.60 0.31
CA GLN A 291 -12.13 11.58 0.81
C GLN A 291 -12.66 13.00 0.63
N ILE A 292 -12.66 13.78 1.70
CA ILE A 292 -12.95 15.21 1.72
C ILE A 292 -11.61 15.93 1.75
N GLN A 293 -11.24 16.50 0.60
CA GLN A 293 -9.99 17.21 0.44
C GLN A 293 -10.19 18.72 0.63
N GLY A 294 -9.49 19.28 1.60
CA GLY A 294 -9.30 20.73 1.68
C GLY A 294 -8.21 21.18 0.71
N HIS A 295 -8.32 22.42 0.22
CA HIS A 295 -7.24 23.06 -0.51
C HIS A 295 -6.98 24.43 0.14
N SER A 296 -5.85 24.54 0.84
CA SER A 296 -5.30 25.84 1.22
C SER A 296 -4.48 26.38 0.05
N PHE A 297 -4.90 27.51 -0.52
CA PHE A 297 -4.12 28.26 -1.49
C PHE A 297 -3.04 29.12 -0.81
#